data_AF-A0A192UQL9-F1
#
_entry.id   AF-A0A192UQL9-F1
#
_cell.length_a   1.000
_cell.length_b   1.000
_cell.length_c   1.000
_cell.angle_alpha   90.00
_cell.angle_beta   90.00
_cell.angle_gamma   90.00
#
_symmetry.space_group_name_H-M   'P 1'
#
loop_
_entity.id
_entity.type
_entity.pdbx_description
1 polymer ?
#
loop_
_entity_poly.entity_id
_entity_poly.type
_entity_poly.pdbx_seq_one_letter_code
_entity_poly.pdbx_strand_id
1 'polypeptide(L)'
;MDKYDEYNEIPQLNYTTQNKYLDNITAGQWLRKNGVQEKYISKYNVTTKGLFGANMDEISALNFIPEAAFDYEDVSYEETVDYSKFSDKDIENEYFLAKKEKSSSYSFEKGVTELTNKLGEVLGDKIRKNSKVVSVTKKGEDYLVEYMGNGENSRQVLANKIVLAVPSTEETNIASTVITEEKAHIMKQIEYSSYATVALFF
;
A
#
# COMPACT_ATOMS: atom_id res chain seq x y z
N MET A 1 -17.50 -10.27 -21.69
CA MET A 1 -17.88 -10.36 -20.26
C MET A 1 -16.57 -10.50 -19.53
N ASP A 2 -16.11 -9.42 -18.91
CA ASP A 2 -14.74 -9.31 -18.45
C ASP A 2 -14.57 -10.18 -17.20
N LYS A 3 -13.54 -11.03 -17.18
CA LYS A 3 -13.29 -12.04 -16.11
C LYS A 3 -12.90 -11.41 -14.76
N TYR A 4 -13.16 -10.12 -14.62
CA TYR A 4 -12.88 -9.26 -13.48
C TYR A 4 -14.16 -8.68 -12.84
N ASP A 5 -15.34 -8.87 -13.43
CA ASP A 5 -16.64 -8.47 -12.85
C ASP A 5 -16.98 -9.24 -11.56
N GLU A 6 -16.23 -10.30 -11.22
CA GLU A 6 -16.46 -11.15 -10.05
C GLU A 6 -15.62 -10.76 -8.80
N TYR A 7 -14.68 -9.82 -8.92
CA TYR A 7 -13.87 -9.37 -7.78
C TYR A 7 -14.52 -8.18 -7.07
N ASN A 8 -15.41 -8.43 -6.11
CA ASN A 8 -16.02 -7.41 -5.24
C ASN A 8 -15.01 -6.71 -4.29
N GLU A 9 -13.79 -7.24 -4.18
CA GLU A 9 -12.74 -6.74 -3.29
C GLU A 9 -11.84 -5.69 -3.94
N ILE A 10 -11.84 -5.59 -5.27
CA ILE A 10 -11.17 -4.49 -5.96
C ILE A 10 -12.18 -3.36 -5.99
N PRO A 11 -11.94 -2.21 -5.30
CA PRO A 11 -12.84 -1.08 -5.40
C PRO A 11 -12.97 -0.74 -6.89
N GLN A 12 -14.19 -0.75 -7.42
CA GLN A 12 -14.41 -0.18 -8.73
C GLN A 12 -13.99 1.29 -8.63
N LEU A 13 -12.88 1.63 -9.28
CA LEU A 13 -12.35 2.98 -9.31
C LEU A 13 -13.26 3.83 -10.21
N ASN A 14 -14.45 4.15 -9.70
CA ASN A 14 -15.29 5.16 -10.30
C ASN A 14 -14.67 6.51 -9.95
N TYR A 15 -13.65 6.90 -10.71
CA TYR A 15 -13.04 8.21 -10.62
C TYR A 15 -14.08 9.25 -11.02
N THR A 16 -14.83 9.71 -10.03
CA THR A 16 -15.69 10.88 -10.16
C THR A 16 -14.83 12.06 -10.64
N THR A 17 -15.46 13.06 -11.27
CA THR A 17 -14.77 14.31 -11.64
C THR A 17 -14.03 14.93 -10.45
N GLN A 18 -14.56 14.74 -9.24
CA GLN A 18 -13.95 15.19 -8.00
C GLN A 18 -12.68 14.41 -7.65
N ASN A 19 -12.67 13.08 -7.73
CA ASN A 19 -11.47 12.29 -7.44
C ASN A 19 -10.35 12.61 -8.42
N LYS A 20 -10.68 12.76 -9.71
CA LYS A 20 -9.69 13.19 -10.73
C LYS A 20 -9.14 14.57 -10.43
N TYR A 21 -9.99 15.50 -10.01
CA TYR A 21 -9.57 16.83 -9.62
C TYR A 21 -8.61 16.79 -8.42
N LEU A 22 -8.96 16.04 -7.38
CA LEU A 22 -8.11 15.89 -6.18
C LEU A 22 -6.79 15.20 -6.50
N ASP A 23 -6.76 14.31 -7.48
CA ASP A 23 -5.55 13.63 -7.89
C ASP A 23 -4.59 14.52 -8.69
N ASN A 24 -5.12 15.54 -9.37
CA ASN A 24 -4.36 16.47 -10.20
C ASN A 24 -3.99 17.78 -9.49
N ILE A 25 -4.23 17.89 -8.18
CA ILE A 25 -3.77 19.02 -7.36
C ILE A 25 -2.94 18.51 -6.20
N THR A 26 -2.02 19.34 -5.71
CA THR A 26 -1.23 18.99 -4.54
C THR A 26 -2.04 19.15 -3.25
N ALA A 27 -1.66 18.42 -2.20
CA ALA A 27 -2.24 18.58 -0.88
C ALA A 27 -2.11 20.02 -0.35
N GLY A 28 -0.98 20.68 -0.62
CA GLY A 28 -0.75 22.08 -0.30
C GLY A 28 -1.70 23.03 -1.05
N GLN A 29 -1.92 22.81 -2.34
CA GLN A 29 -2.90 23.56 -3.14
C GLN A 29 -4.32 23.38 -2.58
N TRP A 30 -4.69 22.15 -2.24
CA TRP A 30 -6.00 21.85 -1.68
C TRP A 30 -6.22 22.54 -0.31
N LEU A 31 -5.25 22.47 0.60
CA LEU A 31 -5.35 23.12 1.92
C LEU A 31 -5.46 24.65 1.80
N ARG A 32 -4.64 25.28 0.95
CA ARG A 32 -4.71 26.74 0.70
C ARG A 32 -6.07 27.13 0.11
N LYS A 33 -6.60 26.35 -0.83
CA LYS A 33 -7.93 26.58 -1.44
C LYS A 33 -9.05 26.52 -0.41
N ASN A 34 -8.91 25.69 0.62
CA ASN A 34 -9.88 25.56 1.71
C ASN A 34 -9.64 26.57 2.87
N GLY A 35 -8.74 27.54 2.69
CA GLY A 35 -8.50 28.61 3.68
C GLY A 35 -7.72 28.15 4.91
N VAL A 36 -7.03 27.01 4.86
CA VAL A 36 -6.18 26.54 5.94
C VAL A 36 -4.96 27.47 6.07
N GLN A 37 -4.70 27.95 7.29
CA GLN A 37 -3.59 28.85 7.55
C GLN A 37 -2.23 28.17 7.32
N GLU A 38 -1.26 28.88 6.75
CA GLU A 38 0.08 28.36 6.42
C GLU A 38 0.81 27.71 7.60
N LYS A 39 0.56 28.16 8.84
CA LYS A 39 1.12 27.54 10.05
C LYS A 39 0.69 26.07 10.21
N TYR A 40 -0.55 25.72 9.83
CA TYR A 40 -1.06 24.35 9.89
C TYR A 40 -0.59 23.54 8.69
N ILE A 41 -0.50 24.15 7.51
CA ILE A 41 0.10 23.51 6.31
C ILE A 41 1.56 23.14 6.60
N SER A 42 2.31 24.01 7.28
CA SER A 42 3.69 23.74 7.71
C SER A 42 3.77 22.56 8.69
N LYS A 43 2.79 22.42 9.60
CA LYS A 43 2.71 21.26 10.51
C LYS A 43 2.50 19.97 9.71
N TYR A 44 1.52 19.94 8.81
CA TYR A 44 1.28 18.78 7.95
C TYR A 44 2.51 18.47 7.07
N ASN A 45 3.25 19.47 6.61
CA ASN A 45 4.47 19.25 5.84
C ASN A 45 5.55 18.50 6.63
N VAL A 46 5.64 18.68 7.95
CA VAL A 46 6.54 17.87 8.80
C VAL A 46 6.06 16.43 8.86
N THR A 47 4.76 16.21 9.08
CA THR A 47 4.15 14.87 9.11
C THR A 47 4.36 14.14 7.78
N THR A 48 4.05 14.78 6.65
CA THR A 48 4.17 14.21 5.31
C THR A 48 5.62 13.84 4.97
N LYS A 49 6.59 14.65 5.39
CA LYS A 49 8.01 14.29 5.27
C LYS A 49 8.37 13.05 6.08
N GLY A 50 7.82 12.92 7.28
CA GLY A 50 8.06 11.77 8.16
C GLY A 50 7.43 10.48 7.65
N LEU A 51 6.22 10.54 7.09
CA LEU A 51 5.46 9.38 6.64
C LEU A 51 5.82 8.94 5.22
N PHE A 52 5.94 9.90 4.30
CA PHE A 52 6.03 9.63 2.86
C PHE A 52 7.37 10.07 2.25
N GLY A 53 8.22 10.78 3.01
CA GLY A 53 9.45 11.35 2.47
C GLY A 53 9.20 12.42 1.40
N ALA A 54 8.04 13.07 1.42
CA ALA A 54 7.62 14.06 0.43
C ALA A 54 7.04 15.32 1.11
N ASN A 55 7.00 16.43 0.38
CA ASN A 55 6.39 17.69 0.80
C ASN A 55 4.89 17.73 0.44
N MET A 56 4.16 18.66 1.06
CA MET A 56 2.74 18.91 0.75
C MET A 56 2.48 19.34 -0.70
N ASP A 57 3.49 19.92 -1.36
CA ASP A 57 3.41 20.33 -2.75
C ASP A 57 3.92 19.24 -3.73
N GLU A 58 4.27 18.05 -3.23
CA GLU A 58 4.72 16.89 -4.03
C GLU A 58 3.71 15.74 -4.00
N ILE A 59 2.81 15.70 -3.01
CA ILE A 59 1.78 14.67 -2.90
C ILE A 59 0.43 15.14 -3.42
N SER A 60 -0.27 14.23 -4.11
CA SER A 60 -1.67 14.39 -4.53
C SER A 60 -2.58 14.66 -3.33
N ALA A 61 -3.54 15.60 -3.47
CA ALA A 61 -4.52 15.85 -2.41
C ALA A 61 -5.40 14.63 -2.15
N LEU A 62 -5.67 13.82 -3.18
CA LEU A 62 -6.42 12.57 -3.05
C LEU A 62 -5.74 11.61 -2.07
N ASN A 63 -4.40 11.52 -2.09
CA ASN A 63 -3.63 10.65 -1.19
C ASN A 63 -3.49 11.25 0.22
N PHE A 64 -3.47 12.58 0.34
CA PHE A 64 -3.31 13.25 1.62
C PHE A 64 -4.58 13.28 2.48
N ILE A 65 -5.75 13.48 1.86
CA ILE A 65 -7.00 13.72 2.58
C ILE A 65 -7.33 12.61 3.61
N PRO A 66 -7.19 11.31 3.29
CA PRO A 66 -7.41 10.26 4.29
C PRO A 66 -6.50 10.38 5.51
N GLU A 67 -5.21 10.68 5.32
CA GLU A 67 -4.26 10.90 6.42
C GLU A 67 -4.67 12.10 7.28
N ALA A 68 -5.07 13.20 6.64
CA ALA A 68 -5.57 14.36 7.37
C ALA A 68 -6.89 14.09 8.08
N ALA A 69 -7.74 13.21 7.54
CA ALA A 69 -9.03 12.86 8.13
C ALA A 69 -8.87 12.08 9.44
N PHE A 70 -7.81 11.27 9.59
CA PHE A 70 -7.46 10.61 10.86
C PHE A 70 -7.29 11.61 12.01
N ASP A 71 -6.71 12.79 11.76
CA ASP A 71 -6.58 13.86 12.76
C ASP A 71 -7.95 14.46 13.19
N TYR A 72 -9.03 14.17 12.45
CA TYR A 72 -10.40 14.61 12.73
C TYR A 72 -11.35 13.46 13.09
N GLU A 73 -10.86 12.26 13.43
CA GLU A 73 -11.70 11.12 13.84
C GLU A 73 -12.54 11.39 15.11
N ASP A 74 -12.18 12.39 15.92
CA ASP A 74 -13.01 12.89 17.03
C ASP A 74 -14.24 13.69 16.56
N VAL A 75 -14.35 13.97 15.26
CA VAL A 75 -15.52 14.56 14.62
C VAL A 75 -16.27 13.42 13.94
N SER A 76 -17.29 12.90 14.61
CA SER A 76 -18.10 11.77 14.15
C SER A 76 -18.59 11.96 12.70
N TYR A 77 -17.85 11.42 11.73
CA TYR A 77 -18.37 11.16 10.40
C TYR A 77 -19.07 9.80 10.49
N GLU A 78 -20.39 9.83 10.35
CA GLU A 78 -21.21 8.63 10.21
C GLU A 78 -20.87 7.95 8.86
N GLU A 79 -19.72 7.28 8.78
CA GLU A 79 -19.48 6.33 7.71
C GLU A 79 -20.34 5.10 8.00
N THR A 80 -21.42 4.98 7.22
CA THR A 80 -22.31 3.83 7.27
C THR A 80 -21.61 2.61 6.70
N VAL A 81 -20.94 1.84 7.58
CA VAL A 81 -20.69 0.42 7.34
C VAL A 81 -22.05 -0.24 7.10
N ASP A 82 -22.21 -0.97 6.01
CA ASP A 82 -23.41 -1.77 5.76
C ASP A 82 -23.44 -2.97 6.70
N TYR A 83 -23.90 -2.70 7.92
CA TYR A 83 -24.04 -3.65 9.01
C TYR A 83 -25.06 -4.75 8.73
N SER A 84 -25.81 -4.69 7.62
CA SER A 84 -26.75 -5.76 7.25
C SER A 84 -26.07 -7.11 6.98
N LYS A 85 -24.75 -7.13 6.84
CA LYS A 85 -23.92 -8.33 6.63
C LYS A 85 -23.24 -8.86 7.89
N PHE A 86 -23.35 -8.16 9.01
CA PHE A 86 -22.70 -8.51 10.27
C PHE A 86 -23.76 -8.85 11.31
N SER A 87 -23.51 -9.87 12.13
CA SER A 87 -24.40 -10.10 13.28
C SER A 87 -24.19 -8.98 14.30
N ASP A 88 -25.22 -8.66 15.10
CA ASP A 88 -25.13 -7.64 16.16
C ASP A 88 -23.92 -7.88 17.09
N LYS A 89 -23.54 -9.16 17.27
CA LYS A 89 -22.40 -9.59 18.08
C LYS A 89 -21.04 -9.31 17.42
N ASP A 90 -20.95 -9.37 16.10
CA ASP A 90 -19.71 -9.06 15.36
C ASP A 90 -19.42 -7.57 15.42
N ILE A 91 -20.47 -6.76 15.26
CA ILE A 91 -20.42 -5.28 15.35
C ILE A 91 -20.00 -4.85 16.75
N GLU A 92 -20.60 -5.45 17.79
CA GLU A 92 -20.28 -5.13 19.18
C GLU A 92 -18.84 -5.52 19.54
N ASN A 93 -18.35 -6.64 19.01
CA ASN A 93 -16.96 -7.06 19.20
C ASN A 93 -15.97 -6.16 18.47
N GLU A 94 -16.22 -5.82 17.21
CA GLU A 94 -15.35 -4.95 16.42
C GLU A 94 -15.27 -3.55 17.04
N TYR A 95 -16.41 -2.98 17.45
CA TYR A 95 -16.47 -1.72 18.17
C TYR A 95 -15.73 -1.77 19.52
N PHE A 96 -15.84 -2.87 20.25
CA PHE A 96 -15.13 -3.06 21.51
C PHE A 96 -13.62 -3.26 21.34
N LEU A 97 -13.18 -3.88 20.25
CA LEU A 97 -11.78 -4.06 19.88
C LEU A 97 -11.18 -2.73 19.41
N ALA A 98 -11.84 -2.02 18.50
CA ALA A 98 -11.42 -0.71 18.00
C ALA A 98 -11.26 0.31 19.14
N LYS A 99 -12.16 0.31 20.13
CA LYS A 99 -12.03 1.16 21.34
C LYS A 99 -10.84 0.83 22.24
N LYS A 100 -10.28 -0.37 22.14
CA LYS A 100 -9.08 -0.78 22.88
C LYS A 100 -7.80 -0.51 22.10
N GLU A 101 -7.91 -0.39 20.78
CA GLU A 101 -6.78 -0.01 19.94
C GLU A 101 -6.40 1.44 20.25
N LYS A 102 -5.13 1.63 20.58
CA LYS A 102 -4.50 2.94 20.68
C LYS A 102 -3.48 2.98 19.56
N SER A 103 -3.51 4.00 18.71
CA SER A 103 -2.52 4.23 17.65
C SER A 103 -1.15 4.67 18.20
N SER A 104 -0.76 4.20 19.38
CA SER A 104 0.57 4.44 19.92
C SER A 104 1.60 3.77 19.02
N SER A 105 2.65 4.51 18.65
CA SER A 105 3.83 3.93 18.03
C SER A 105 4.40 2.85 18.96
N TYR A 106 4.40 1.61 18.50
CA TYR A 106 4.96 0.48 19.23
C TYR A 106 6.11 -0.15 18.43
N SER A 107 7.01 -0.81 19.13
CA SER A 107 8.09 -1.61 18.56
C SER A 107 8.33 -2.82 19.45
N PHE A 108 9.15 -3.76 18.99
CA PHE A 108 9.53 -4.96 19.75
C PHE A 108 10.86 -4.72 20.48
N GLU A 109 11.18 -5.58 21.45
CA GLU A 109 12.42 -5.47 22.24
C GLU A 109 13.67 -5.45 21.34
N LYS A 110 13.66 -6.23 20.26
CA LYS A 110 14.74 -6.28 19.26
C LYS A 110 14.47 -5.44 18.00
N GLY A 111 13.47 -4.57 18.06
CA GLY A 111 12.96 -3.82 16.92
C GLY A 111 12.09 -4.65 15.99
N VAL A 112 11.61 -4.01 14.91
CA VAL A 112 10.67 -4.60 13.93
C VAL A 112 11.17 -5.88 13.23
N THR A 113 12.47 -6.17 13.30
CA THR A 113 13.06 -7.41 12.77
C THR A 113 12.56 -8.65 13.51
N GLU A 114 12.09 -8.51 14.76
CA GLU A 114 11.49 -9.61 15.51
C GLU A 114 10.25 -10.17 14.82
N LEU A 115 9.40 -9.29 14.28
CA LEU A 115 8.21 -9.67 13.54
C LEU A 115 8.57 -10.45 12.27
N THR A 116 9.52 -9.95 11.48
CA THR A 116 9.92 -10.60 10.22
C THR A 116 10.63 -11.93 10.47
N ASN A 117 11.43 -12.03 11.53
CA ASN A 117 12.01 -13.29 11.99
C ASN A 117 10.92 -14.29 12.37
N LYS A 118 9.91 -13.85 13.14
CA LYS A 118 8.84 -14.74 13.58
C LYS A 118 7.99 -15.25 12.41
N LEU A 119 7.69 -14.38 11.44
CA LEU A 119 7.05 -14.79 10.19
C LEU A 119 7.91 -15.81 9.43
N GLY A 120 9.22 -15.60 9.39
CA GLY A 120 10.17 -16.55 8.81
C GLY A 120 10.12 -17.93 9.46
N GLU A 121 10.06 -17.99 10.80
CA GLU A 121 9.92 -19.23 11.55
C GLU A 121 8.61 -19.96 11.25
N VAL A 122 7.48 -19.22 11.23
CA VAL A 122 6.15 -19.79 11.00
C VAL A 122 6.00 -20.33 9.57
N LEU A 123 6.56 -19.63 8.58
CA LEU A 123 6.48 -20.05 7.19
C LEU A 123 7.49 -21.16 6.84
N GLY A 124 8.63 -21.21 7.54
CA GLY A 124 9.62 -22.28 7.43
C GLY A 124 10.05 -22.54 5.99
N ASP A 125 9.95 -23.80 5.57
CA ASP A 125 10.37 -24.27 4.22
C ASP A 125 9.50 -23.73 3.07
N LYS A 126 8.40 -23.02 3.38
CA LYS A 126 7.59 -22.33 2.35
C LYS A 126 8.31 -21.10 1.81
N ILE A 127 9.30 -20.55 2.52
CA ILE A 127 10.10 -19.42 2.06
C ILE A 127 11.35 -19.91 1.34
N ARG A 128 11.52 -19.49 0.09
CA ARG A 128 12.76 -19.66 -0.66
C ARG A 128 13.60 -18.40 -0.57
N LYS A 129 14.56 -18.38 0.37
CA LYS A 129 15.56 -17.31 0.49
C LYS A 129 16.53 -17.34 -0.69
N ASN A 130 17.22 -16.22 -0.92
CA ASN A 130 18.24 -16.09 -1.97
C ASN A 130 17.75 -16.55 -3.35
N SER A 131 16.49 -16.23 -3.65
CA SER A 131 15.80 -16.61 -4.87
C SER A 131 15.21 -15.34 -5.47
N LYS A 132 15.81 -14.85 -6.57
CA LYS A 132 15.34 -13.66 -7.28
C LYS A 132 14.44 -14.08 -8.43
N VAL A 133 13.16 -13.71 -8.39
CA VAL A 133 12.26 -13.86 -9.54
C VAL A 133 12.75 -12.95 -10.65
N VAL A 134 12.88 -13.49 -11.87
CA VAL A 134 13.34 -12.76 -13.05
C VAL A 134 12.27 -12.64 -14.12
N SER A 135 11.32 -13.57 -14.16
CA SER A 135 10.25 -13.57 -15.14
C SER A 135 9.00 -14.27 -14.61
N VAL A 136 7.84 -13.73 -14.96
CA VAL A 136 6.51 -14.28 -14.77
C VAL A 136 5.80 -14.23 -16.11
N THR A 137 5.39 -15.41 -16.59
CA THR A 137 4.71 -15.55 -17.88
C THR A 137 3.44 -16.39 -17.72
N LYS A 138 2.43 -16.11 -18.54
CA LYS A 138 1.22 -16.94 -18.58
C LYS A 138 1.43 -18.13 -19.51
N LYS A 139 1.11 -19.34 -19.05
CA LYS A 139 1.22 -20.59 -19.81
C LYS A 139 -0.09 -21.38 -19.69
N GLY A 140 -1.00 -21.14 -20.62
CA GLY A 140 -2.37 -21.68 -20.54
C GLY A 140 -3.16 -21.00 -19.42
N GLU A 141 -3.74 -21.80 -18.52
CA GLU A 141 -4.43 -21.29 -17.32
C GLU A 141 -3.48 -21.01 -16.15
N ASP A 142 -2.24 -21.51 -16.20
CA ASP A 142 -1.25 -21.33 -15.15
C ASP A 142 -0.27 -20.20 -15.49
N TYR A 143 0.53 -19.84 -14.48
CA TYR A 143 1.66 -18.95 -14.59
C TYR A 143 2.96 -19.71 -14.35
N LEU A 144 3.97 -19.42 -15.18
CA LEU A 144 5.32 -19.91 -15.03
C LEU A 144 6.18 -18.80 -14.41
N VAL A 145 6.71 -19.08 -13.22
CA VAL A 145 7.63 -18.20 -12.48
C VAL A 145 9.04 -18.73 -12.66
N GLU A 146 9.89 -17.90 -13.26
CA GLU A 146 11.32 -18.14 -13.38
C GLU A 146 12.09 -17.36 -12.31
N TYR A 147 13.02 -18.03 -11.64
CA TYR A 147 13.82 -17.42 -10.59
C TYR A 147 15.26 -17.96 -10.57
N MET A 148 16.18 -17.11 -10.13
CA MET A 148 17.60 -17.42 -9.98
C MET A 148 17.93 -17.66 -8.51
N GLY A 149 18.56 -18.79 -8.20
CA GLY A 149 19.11 -19.08 -6.87
C GLY A 149 20.57 -18.64 -6.70
N ASN A 150 21.12 -18.81 -5.49
CA ASN A 150 22.56 -18.74 -5.25
C ASN A 150 23.29 -19.80 -6.09
N GLY A 151 23.84 -19.40 -7.25
CA GLY A 151 24.54 -20.31 -8.18
C GLY A 151 24.10 -20.24 -9.64
N GLU A 152 23.41 -19.17 -10.06
CA GLU A 152 23.09 -18.80 -11.46
C GLU A 152 22.16 -19.73 -12.26
N ASN A 153 21.95 -20.97 -11.81
CA ASN A 153 21.02 -21.88 -12.48
C ASN A 153 19.58 -21.39 -12.32
N SER A 154 18.97 -21.03 -13.46
CA SER A 154 17.54 -20.71 -13.55
C SER A 154 16.70 -21.91 -13.12
N ARG A 155 15.64 -21.63 -12.36
CA ARG A 155 14.66 -22.60 -11.89
C ARG A 155 13.27 -22.08 -12.17
N GLN A 156 12.32 -23.01 -12.29
CA GLN A 156 10.94 -22.71 -12.64
C GLN A 156 9.95 -23.28 -11.62
N VAL A 157 8.86 -22.56 -11.40
CA VAL A 157 7.69 -23.01 -10.63
C VAL A 157 6.44 -22.67 -11.44
N LEU A 158 5.50 -23.61 -11.49
CA LEU A 158 4.15 -23.36 -12.02
C LEU A 158 3.21 -23.02 -10.87
N ALA A 159 2.37 -22.01 -11.07
CA ALA A 159 1.37 -21.58 -10.12
C ALA A 159 0.07 -21.19 -10.84
N ASN A 160 -1.08 -21.56 -10.27
CA ASN A 160 -2.38 -21.16 -10.82
C ASN A 160 -2.73 -19.69 -10.51
N LYS A 161 -2.09 -19.09 -9.50
CA LYS A 161 -2.24 -17.70 -9.08
C LYS A 161 -0.90 -17.15 -8.63
N ILE A 162 -0.70 -15.86 -8.83
CA ILE A 162 0.50 -15.14 -8.41
C ILE A 162 0.08 -13.87 -7.68
N VAL A 163 0.78 -13.59 -6.58
CA VAL A 163 0.74 -12.30 -5.90
C VAL A 163 2.11 -11.66 -6.11
N LEU A 164 2.15 -10.48 -6.72
CA LEU A 164 3.34 -9.65 -6.80
C LEU A 164 3.35 -8.75 -5.57
N ALA A 165 4.39 -8.90 -4.75
CA ALA A 165 4.58 -8.14 -3.52
C ALA A 165 5.98 -7.50 -3.56
N VAL A 166 6.29 -6.85 -4.68
CA VAL A 166 7.55 -6.15 -4.93
C VAL A 166 7.23 -4.71 -5.35
N PRO A 167 8.20 -3.77 -5.31
CA PRO A 167 7.95 -2.41 -5.79
C PRO A 167 7.45 -2.41 -7.24
N SER A 168 6.60 -1.44 -7.60
CA SER A 168 5.95 -1.35 -8.92
C SER A 168 6.96 -1.35 -10.08
N THR A 169 8.12 -0.75 -9.87
CA THR A 169 9.25 -0.75 -10.80
C THR A 169 9.74 -2.17 -11.09
N GLU A 170 9.88 -3.01 -10.06
CA GLU A 170 10.27 -4.41 -10.20
C GLU A 170 9.15 -5.26 -10.81
N GLU A 171 7.89 -5.00 -10.45
CA GLU A 171 6.74 -5.73 -11.01
C GLU A 171 6.69 -5.60 -12.54
N THR A 172 6.84 -4.37 -13.06
CA THR A 172 6.83 -4.15 -14.52
C THR A 172 7.99 -4.83 -15.24
N ASN A 173 9.12 -5.06 -14.55
CA ASN A 173 10.27 -5.77 -15.11
C ASN A 173 10.03 -7.28 -15.17
N ILE A 174 9.62 -7.88 -14.04
CA ILE A 174 9.49 -9.34 -13.93
C ILE A 174 8.20 -9.87 -14.55
N ALA A 175 7.15 -9.08 -14.63
CA ALA A 175 5.81 -9.50 -15.02
C ALA A 175 5.29 -8.77 -16.27
N SER A 176 6.19 -8.26 -17.11
CA SER A 176 5.88 -7.47 -18.32
C SER A 176 4.90 -8.15 -19.28
N THR A 177 4.87 -9.48 -19.33
CA THR A 177 3.98 -10.24 -20.23
C THR A 177 2.59 -10.50 -19.66
N VAL A 178 2.38 -10.27 -18.36
CA VAL A 178 1.10 -10.51 -17.67
C VAL A 178 0.41 -9.23 -17.21
N ILE A 179 1.16 -8.14 -17.07
CA ILE A 179 0.63 -6.80 -16.77
C ILE A 179 0.19 -6.14 -18.09
N THR A 180 -1.02 -5.59 -18.13
CA THR A 180 -1.52 -4.86 -19.31
C THR A 180 -0.78 -3.54 -19.51
N GLU A 181 -0.72 -3.03 -20.75
CA GLU A 181 -0.04 -1.76 -21.05
C GLU A 181 -0.58 -0.59 -20.21
N GLU A 182 -1.89 -0.53 -20.00
CA GLU A 182 -2.54 0.49 -19.16
C GLU A 182 -2.06 0.42 -17.71
N LYS A 183 -2.03 -0.79 -17.11
CA LYS A 183 -1.55 -0.97 -15.73
C LYS A 183 -0.06 -0.64 -15.64
N ALA A 184 0.74 -1.09 -16.60
CA ALA A 184 2.16 -0.76 -16.66
C ALA A 184 2.40 0.76 -16.80
N HIS A 185 1.54 1.48 -17.54
CA HIS A 185 1.60 2.93 -17.66
C HIS A 185 1.31 3.62 -16.32
N ILE A 186 0.27 3.20 -15.61
CA ILE A 186 -0.08 3.74 -14.27
C ILE A 186 1.07 3.48 -13.29
N MET A 187 1.58 2.24 -13.25
CA MET A 187 2.64 1.84 -12.32
C MET A 187 3.95 2.62 -12.51
N LYS A 188 4.26 3.03 -13.75
CA LYS A 188 5.44 3.85 -14.06
C LYS A 188 5.36 5.28 -13.54
N GLN A 189 4.17 5.75 -13.18
CA GLN A 189 3.97 7.08 -12.59
C GLN A 189 4.18 7.07 -11.07
N ILE A 190 4.36 5.90 -10.46
CA ILE A 190 4.63 5.77 -9.02
C ILE A 190 6.09 6.17 -8.76
N GLU A 191 6.27 7.34 -8.16
CA GLU A 191 7.58 7.84 -7.74
C GLU A 191 7.96 7.29 -6.36
N TYR A 192 9.24 6.96 -6.19
CA TYR A 192 9.79 6.47 -4.93
C TYR A 192 10.74 7.52 -4.34
N SER A 193 10.42 7.99 -3.13
CA SER A 193 11.30 8.89 -2.40
C SER A 193 12.57 8.17 -1.93
N SER A 194 13.72 8.80 -2.17
CA SER A 194 14.99 8.33 -1.62
C SER A 194 15.16 8.84 -0.20
N TYR A 195 15.57 7.97 0.73
CA TYR A 195 15.85 8.34 2.11
C TYR A 195 17.13 7.67 2.62
N ALA A 196 17.73 8.27 3.65
CA ALA A 196 18.87 7.72 4.35
C ALA A 196 18.62 7.78 5.86
N THR A 197 18.97 6.71 6.56
CA THR A 197 18.91 6.68 8.04
C THR A 197 20.31 6.89 8.59
N VAL A 198 20.48 7.89 9.46
CA VAL A 198 21.76 8.18 10.14
C VAL A 198 21.58 7.87 11.62
N ALA A 199 22.30 6.87 12.11
CA ALA A 199 22.36 6.54 13.54
C ALA A 199 23.62 7.16 14.17
N LEU A 200 23.43 8.08 15.10
CA LEU A 200 24.51 8.70 15.88
C LEU A 200 24.52 8.07 17.28
N PHE A 201 25.64 7.46 17.66
CA PHE A 201 25.84 6.86 18.98
C PHE A 201 26.73 7.78 19.82
N PHE A 202 26.31 8.06 21.06
CA PHE A 202 26.97 8.95 22.01
C PHE A 202 27.42 8.18 23.26
#